data_AF-A0A7V4SL02-F1
#
_entry.id   AF-A0A7V4SL02-F1
#
_cell.length_a   1.000
_cell.length_b   1.000
_cell.length_c   1.000
_cell.angle_alpha   90.00
_cell.angle_beta   90.00
_cell.angle_gamma   90.00
#
_symmetry.space_group_name_H-M   'P 1'
#
loop_
_entity.id
_entity.type
_entity.pdbx_description
1 polymer ?
#
loop_
_entity_poly.entity_id
_entity_poly.type
_entity_poly.pdbx_seq_one_letter_code
_entity_poly.pdbx_strand_id
1 'polypeptide(L)'
;MNEGVIVSDTKSLVKSEMLRQLWKLGPTTPEAWERDVFRALTGASRDDVDWSVEDNQAGYFLWIKGFDGLVQELVEDGYVREDGESGRKVLTPVETDPPLDLSLLAYPRQAQG
;
A
#
# COMPACT_ATOMS: atom_id res chain seq x y z
N MET A 1 -16.20 -17.14 17.95
CA MET A 1 -14.85 -16.92 17.38
C MET A 1 -14.97 -15.76 16.40
N ASN A 2 -14.50 -14.57 16.80
CA ASN A 2 -14.53 -13.34 16.00
C ASN A 2 -13.07 -12.87 15.82
N GLU A 3 -12.29 -13.62 15.05
CA GLU A 3 -10.89 -13.30 14.74
C GLU A 3 -10.73 -12.66 13.35
N GLY A 4 -11.82 -12.48 12.58
CA GLY A 4 -11.79 -12.00 11.19
C GLY A 4 -11.93 -10.49 10.98
N VAL A 5 -12.41 -9.73 11.97
CA VAL A 5 -12.74 -8.29 11.77
C VAL A 5 -11.51 -7.40 11.97
N ILE A 6 -10.65 -7.70 12.94
CA ILE A 6 -9.58 -6.77 13.35
C ILE A 6 -8.40 -6.74 12.35
N VAL A 7 -8.10 -7.85 11.69
CA VAL A 7 -7.01 -7.92 10.68
C VAL A 7 -7.42 -7.21 9.38
N SER A 8 -8.71 -7.23 9.07
CA SER A 8 -9.26 -6.55 7.88
C SER A 8 -9.15 -5.03 8.02
N ASP A 9 -9.39 -4.48 9.22
CA ASP A 9 -9.26 -3.05 9.51
C ASP A 9 -7.85 -2.51 9.24
N THR A 10 -6.80 -3.14 9.81
CA THR A 10 -5.42 -2.67 9.64
C THR A 10 -4.98 -2.72 8.18
N LYS A 11 -5.31 -3.80 7.47
CA LYS A 11 -4.96 -3.94 6.05
C LYS A 11 -5.64 -2.87 5.19
N SER A 12 -6.92 -2.62 5.42
CA SER A 12 -7.67 -1.59 4.70
C SER A 12 -7.18 -0.17 5.01
N LEU A 13 -6.74 0.10 6.25
CA LEU A 13 -6.09 1.36 6.61
C LEU A 13 -4.76 1.55 5.88
N VAL A 14 -3.93 0.50 5.80
CA VAL A 14 -2.65 0.57 5.05
C VAL A 14 -2.90 0.77 3.57
N LYS A 15 -3.83 0.02 2.94
CA LYS A 15 -4.21 0.22 1.53
C LYS A 15 -4.74 1.63 1.25
N SER A 16 -5.52 2.19 2.17
CA SER A 16 -6.05 3.55 2.07
C SER A 16 -4.94 4.60 2.12
N GLU A 17 -3.97 4.44 3.03
CA GLU A 17 -2.81 5.33 3.10
C GLU A 17 -1.91 5.17 1.86
N MET A 18 -1.70 3.94 1.38
CA MET A 18 -0.99 3.68 0.13
C MET A 18 -1.61 4.47 -1.02
N LEU A 19 -2.92 4.33 -1.26
CA LEU A 19 -3.61 5.08 -2.31
C LEU A 19 -3.51 6.58 -2.09
N ARG A 20 -3.69 7.08 -0.86
CA ARG A 20 -3.54 8.52 -0.55
C ARG A 20 -2.15 9.04 -0.96
N GLN A 21 -1.08 8.32 -0.62
CA GLN A 21 0.27 8.71 -1.02
C GLN A 21 0.47 8.62 -2.53
N LEU A 22 -0.08 7.60 -3.19
CA LEU A 22 0.02 7.47 -4.65
C LEU A 22 -0.68 8.62 -5.38
N TRP A 23 -1.87 9.01 -4.92
CA TRP A 23 -2.60 10.17 -5.45
C TRP A 23 -1.84 11.48 -5.24
N LYS A 24 -1.15 11.62 -4.10
CA LYS A 24 -0.34 12.81 -3.79
C LYS A 24 0.94 12.87 -4.64
N LEU A 25 1.58 11.73 -4.90
CA LEU A 25 2.80 11.63 -5.68
C LEU A 25 2.56 11.67 -7.20
N GLY A 26 1.40 11.20 -7.66
CA GLY A 26 1.13 10.94 -9.07
C GLY A 26 1.87 9.70 -9.58
N PRO A 27 2.10 9.56 -10.90
CA PRO A 27 2.88 8.48 -11.47
C PRO A 27 4.27 8.38 -10.83
N THR A 28 4.59 7.25 -10.22
CA THR A 28 5.79 7.09 -9.39
C THR A 28 6.37 5.68 -9.48
N THR A 29 7.56 5.46 -8.91
CA THR A 29 8.15 4.12 -8.81
C THR A 29 7.73 3.40 -7.53
N PRO A 30 7.76 2.05 -7.49
CA PRO A 30 7.48 1.30 -6.26
C PRO A 30 8.33 1.74 -5.07
N GLU A 31 9.63 1.98 -5.27
CA GLU A 31 10.54 2.45 -4.21
C GLU A 31 10.17 3.85 -3.68
N ALA A 32 9.83 4.78 -4.57
CA ALA A 32 9.46 6.13 -4.14
C ALA A 32 8.13 6.11 -3.38
N TRP A 33 7.18 5.28 -3.81
CA TRP A 33 5.90 5.10 -3.14
C TRP A 33 6.05 4.43 -1.78
N GLU A 34 6.81 3.33 -1.70
CA GLU A 34 7.09 2.61 -0.46
C GLU A 34 7.67 3.55 0.60
N ARG A 35 8.66 4.36 0.22
CA ARG A 35 9.32 5.29 1.15
C ARG A 35 8.34 6.32 1.75
N ASP A 36 7.46 6.90 0.93
CA ASP A 36 6.47 7.87 1.42
C ASP A 36 5.40 7.21 2.29
N VAL A 37 4.97 5.99 1.95
CA VAL A 37 4.02 5.21 2.77
C VAL A 37 4.65 4.81 4.09
N PHE A 38 5.88 4.28 4.08
CA PHE A 38 6.61 3.91 5.28
C PHE A 38 6.75 5.10 6.22
N ARG A 39 7.13 6.26 5.68
CA ARG A 39 7.23 7.50 6.45
C ARG A 39 5.88 7.97 6.99
N ALA A 40 4.81 7.87 6.21
CA ALA A 40 3.47 8.26 6.65
C ALA A 40 2.97 7.41 7.83
N LEU A 41 3.28 6.10 7.83
CA LEU A 41 2.82 5.17 8.86
C LEU A 41 3.72 5.14 10.11
N THR A 42 5.03 5.26 9.94
CA THR A 42 6.00 5.12 11.04
C THR A 42 6.52 6.44 11.58
N GLY A 43 6.39 7.52 10.80
CA GLY A 43 7.03 8.81 11.08
C GLY A 43 8.54 8.84 10.78
N ALA A 44 9.14 7.70 10.42
CA ALA A 44 10.58 7.54 10.19
C ALA A 44 10.91 7.40 8.69
N SER A 45 12.10 7.82 8.28
CA SER A 45 12.68 7.49 6.98
C SER A 45 13.40 6.14 7.04
N ARG A 46 13.61 5.53 5.87
CA ARG A 46 14.55 4.41 5.70
C ARG A 46 15.95 4.76 6.20
N ASP A 47 16.37 6.01 6.06
CA ASP A 47 17.67 6.51 6.55
C ASP A 47 17.77 6.58 8.08
N ASP A 48 16.64 6.60 8.79
CA ASP A 48 16.58 6.61 10.26
C ASP A 48 16.69 5.19 10.84
N VAL A 49 16.62 4.15 9.99
CA VAL A 49 16.70 2.76 10.43
C VAL A 49 18.15 2.43 10.79
N ASP A 50 18.37 2.01 12.03
CA ASP A 50 19.66 1.48 12.45
C ASP A 50 19.87 0.08 11.87
N TRP A 51 20.55 0.02 10.72
CA TRP A 51 20.86 -1.23 10.02
C TRP A 51 21.87 -2.10 10.74
N SER A 52 22.57 -1.62 11.78
CA SER A 52 23.45 -2.47 12.57
C SER A 52 22.67 -3.48 13.43
N VAL A 53 21.38 -3.23 13.64
CA VAL A 53 20.47 -4.10 14.38
C VAL A 53 19.79 -5.09 13.43
N GLU A 54 20.00 -6.39 13.64
CA GLU A 54 19.46 -7.46 12.79
C GLU A 54 17.92 -7.46 12.75
N ASP A 55 17.26 -7.21 13.89
CA ASP A 55 15.80 -7.10 13.96
C ASP A 55 15.24 -5.98 13.08
N ASN A 56 15.95 -4.87 12.94
CA ASN A 56 15.54 -3.77 12.06
C ASN A 56 15.62 -4.18 10.58
N GLN A 57 16.68 -4.90 10.20
CA GLN A 57 16.80 -5.45 8.85
C GLN A 57 15.69 -6.45 8.55
N ALA A 58 15.43 -7.38 9.47
CA ALA A 58 14.38 -8.38 9.33
C ALA A 58 12.99 -7.75 9.28
N GLY A 59 12.73 -6.78 10.15
CA GLY A 59 11.47 -6.03 10.19
C GLY A 59 11.22 -5.25 8.90
N TYR A 60 12.24 -4.55 8.40
CA TYR A 60 12.13 -3.82 7.13
C TYR A 60 11.96 -4.76 5.93
N PHE A 61 12.61 -5.92 5.93
CA PHE A 61 12.40 -6.94 4.90
C PHE A 61 10.96 -7.47 4.88
N LEU A 62 10.38 -7.71 6.05
CA LEU A 62 8.96 -8.11 6.16
C LEU A 62 8.03 -6.98 5.70
N TRP A 63 8.36 -5.73 6.01
CA TRP A 63 7.65 -4.56 5.53
C TRP A 63 7.62 -4.50 4.00
N ILE A 64 8.78 -4.61 3.32
CA ILE A 64 8.85 -4.60 1.86
C ILE A 64 7.99 -5.71 1.25
N LYS A 65 8.10 -6.94 1.76
CA LYS A 65 7.27 -8.07 1.28
C LYS A 65 5.78 -7.82 1.46
N GLY A 66 5.37 -7.26 2.60
CA GLY A 66 3.99 -6.90 2.87
C GLY A 66 3.50 -5.81 1.92
N PHE A 67 4.33 -4.78 1.70
CA PHE A 67 4.06 -3.70 0.77
C PHE A 67 3.86 -4.22 -0.66
N ASP A 68 4.79 -5.02 -1.19
CA ASP A 68 4.68 -5.62 -2.53
C ASP A 68 3.40 -6.45 -2.69
N GLY A 69 3.03 -7.23 -1.68
CA GLY A 69 1.78 -7.98 -1.68
C GLY A 69 0.55 -7.08 -1.77
N LEU A 70 0.53 -5.97 -1.01
CA LEU A 70 -0.57 -5.00 -1.07
C LEU A 70 -0.60 -4.24 -2.40
N VAL A 71 0.54 -3.94 -3.01
CA VAL A 71 0.62 -3.34 -4.34
C VAL A 71 -0.03 -4.27 -5.37
N GLN A 72 0.31 -5.55 -5.36
CA GLN A 72 -0.29 -6.54 -6.26
C GLN A 72 -1.80 -6.59 -6.10
N GLU A 73 -2.30 -6.66 -4.86
CA GLU A 73 -3.74 -6.65 -4.61
C GLU A 73 -4.41 -5.37 -5.14
N LEU A 74 -3.80 -4.19 -4.95
CA LEU A 74 -4.35 -2.92 -5.47
C LEU A 74 -4.36 -2.86 -7.01
N VAL A 75 -3.41 -3.52 -7.66
CA VAL A 75 -3.37 -3.66 -9.12
C VAL A 75 -4.45 -4.64 -9.60
N GLU A 76 -4.58 -5.79 -8.95
CA GLU A 76 -5.61 -6.80 -9.24
C GLU A 76 -7.03 -6.27 -8.99
N ASP A 77 -7.21 -5.49 -7.93
CA ASP A 77 -8.47 -4.82 -7.58
C ASP A 77 -8.79 -3.63 -8.54
N GLY A 78 -7.83 -3.23 -9.39
CA GLY A 78 -8.01 -2.19 -10.41
C GLY A 78 -7.87 -0.75 -9.92
N TYR A 79 -7.34 -0.54 -8.71
CA TYR A 79 -7.08 0.81 -8.16
C TYR A 79 -5.76 1.40 -8.65
N VAL A 80 -4.80 0.55 -9.05
CA VAL A 80 -3.47 0.96 -9.50
C VAL A 80 -3.17 0.34 -10.85
N ARG A 81 -2.61 1.13 -11.76
CA ARG A 81 -2.04 0.64 -13.01
C ARG A 81 -0.55 0.53 -12.87
N GLU A 82 -0.03 -0.67 -13.14
CA GLU A 82 1.40 -0.89 -13.35
C GLU A 82 1.71 -0.77 -14.85
N ASP A 83 2.52 0.23 -15.19
CA ASP A 83 3.13 0.38 -16.51
C ASP A 83 4.63 0.06 -16.40
N GLY A 84 5.16 -0.73 -17.32
CA GLY A 84 6.56 -1.15 -17.26
C GLY A 84 7.13 -1.41 -18.64
N GLU A 85 8.07 -0.57 -19.06
CA GLU A 85 8.90 -0.80 -20.24
C GLU A 85 10.38 -0.89 -19.80
N SER A 86 11.08 -1.94 -20.23
CA SER A 86 12.53 -2.13 -20.01
C SER A 86 13.03 -1.95 -18.56
N GLY A 87 12.38 -2.60 -17.58
CA GLY A 87 12.92 -2.75 -16.23
C GLY A 87 12.66 -1.61 -15.25
N ARG A 88 11.88 -0.59 -15.64
CA ARG A 88 11.36 0.42 -14.71
C ARG A 88 9.84 0.32 -14.61
N LYS A 89 9.36 -0.04 -13.42
CA LYS A 89 7.94 -0.05 -13.10
C LYS A 89 7.50 1.35 -12.68
N VAL A 90 6.40 1.81 -13.28
CA VAL A 90 5.70 3.04 -12.93
C VAL A 90 4.30 2.65 -12.47
N LEU A 91 3.94 3.12 -11.30
CA LEU A 91 2.63 2.91 -10.68
C LEU A 91 1.85 4.21 -10.77
N THR A 92 0.64 4.12 -11.30
CA THR A 92 -0.25 5.26 -11.49
C THR A 92 -1.59 4.95 -10.82
N PRO A 93 -2.18 5.88 -10.05
CA PRO A 93 -3.52 5.67 -9.54
C PRO A 93 -4.50 5.63 -10.72
N VAL A 94 -5.39 4.64 -10.75
CA VAL A 94 -6.47 4.62 -11.73
C VAL A 94 -7.52 5.62 -11.25
N GLU A 95 -7.93 6.54 -12.12
CA GLU A 95 -9.15 7.35 -11.94
C GLU A 95 -10.37 6.41 -11.97
N THR A 96 -10.57 5.67 -10.89
CA THR A 96 -11.91 5.22 -10.52
C THR A 96 -12.60 6.44 -9.94
N ASP A 97 -13.87 6.68 -10.30
CA ASP A 97 -14.70 7.71 -9.67
C ASP A 97 -14.45 7.64 -8.16
N PRO A 98 -13.92 8.70 -7.52
CA PRO A 98 -13.29 8.55 -6.23
C PRO A 98 -14.37 8.05 -5.28
N PRO A 99 -14.18 6.91 -4.57
CA PRO A 99 -14.82 6.80 -3.30
C PRO A 99 -14.14 7.87 -2.44
N LEU A 100 -14.69 9.08 -2.45
CA LEU A 100 -14.51 10.08 -1.40
C LEU A 100 -14.85 9.49 -0.01
N ASP A 101 -15.37 8.27 0.00
CA ASP A 101 -15.56 7.42 1.15
C ASP A 101 -14.60 6.20 1.11
N LEU A 102 -13.36 6.40 1.56
CA LEU A 102 -12.38 5.33 1.83
C LEU A 102 -12.88 4.29 2.86
N SER A 103 -14.06 4.50 3.47
CA SER A 103 -14.70 3.53 4.36
C SER A 103 -15.34 2.36 3.60
N LEU A 104 -15.53 2.47 2.27
CA LEU A 104 -15.99 1.38 1.41
C LEU A 104 -14.96 0.27 1.19
N LEU A 105 -13.66 0.54 1.40
CA LEU A 105 -12.61 -0.49 1.40
C LEU A 105 -12.69 -1.43 2.62
N ALA A 106 -13.57 -1.14 3.59
CA ALA A 106 -13.84 -2.00 4.74
C ALA A 106 -14.96 -3.02 4.50
N TYR A 107 -15.69 -2.96 3.37
CA TYR A 107 -16.83 -3.85 3.13
C TYR A 107 -16.64 -4.75 1.90
N PRO A 108 -16.75 -6.08 2.05
CA PRO A 108 -16.91 -6.95 0.88
C PRO A 108 -18.23 -6.58 0.20
N ARG A 109 -18.16 -6.29 -1.09
CA ARG A 109 -19.31 -6.05 -1.96
C ARG A 109 -20.26 -7.25 -1.85
N GLN A 110 -21.33 -7.11 -1.07
CA GLN A 110 -22.41 -8.09 -1.09
C GLN A 110 -23.06 -8.00 -2.47
N ALA A 111 -22.76 -8.99 -3.31
CA ALA A 111 -23.47 -9.22 -4.55
C ALA A 111 -24.95 -9.37 -4.20
N GLN A 112 -25.77 -8.43 -4.65
CA GLN A 112 -27.22 -8.59 -4.62
C GLN A 112 -27.58 -9.73 -5.58
N GLY A 113 -28.20 -10.76 -5.02
CA GLY A 113 -28.92 -11.83 -5.72
C GLY A 113 -30.19 -12.11 -4.96
#